data_AF-A0A2V4C1D3-F1
#
_entry.id   AF-A0A2V4C1D3-F1
#
_cell.length_a   1.000
_cell.length_b   1.000
_cell.length_c   1.000
_cell.angle_alpha   90.00
_cell.angle_beta   90.00
_cell.angle_gamma   90.00
#
_symmetry.space_group_name_H-M   'P 1'
#
loop_
_entity.id
_entity.type
_entity.pdbx_description
1 polymer ?
#
loop_
_entity_poly.entity_id
_entity_poly.type
_entity_poly.pdbx_seq_one_letter_code
_entity_poly.pdbx_strand_id
1 'polypeptide(L)'
;MKLINSFFSLSTIVIVGFISVFWIGSYEQKMKLVDELPLSFIYRFLELSAIGAIGIGMLLLFNYLIDKLILKDVNVSKLIKLGIRSFVPVVLIALLGTILFFL
;
A
#
# COMPACT_ATOMS: atom_id res chain seq x y z
N MET A 1 9.72 -0.14 18.71
CA MET A 1 9.88 -0.54 17.29
C MET A 1 8.74 -1.40 16.77
N LYS A 2 8.51 -2.63 17.27
CA LYS A 2 7.44 -3.52 16.75
C LYS A 2 6.06 -2.83 16.71
N LEU A 3 5.67 -2.16 17.79
CA LEU A 3 4.38 -1.48 17.92
C LEU A 3 4.24 -0.29 16.95
N ILE A 4 5.30 0.50 16.80
CA ILE A 4 5.37 1.63 15.84
C ILE A 4 5.27 1.12 14.40
N ASN A 5 5.98 0.06 14.06
CA ASN A 5 5.95 -0.53 12.71
C ASN A 5 4.57 -1.12 12.39
N SER A 6 3.93 -1.78 13.37
CA SER A 6 2.56 -2.27 13.22
C SER A 6 1.57 -1.13 13.02
N PHE A 7 1.68 -0.04 13.79
CA PHE A 7 0.83 1.14 13.65
C PHE A 7 1.01 1.81 12.29
N PHE A 8 2.25 1.97 11.82
CA PHE A 8 2.54 2.54 10.49
C PHE A 8 2.02 1.67 9.35
N SER A 9 2.21 0.35 9.46
CA SER A 9 1.69 -0.61 8.48
C SER A 9 0.16 -0.54 8.42
N LEU A 10 -0.50 -0.52 9.58
CA LEU A 10 -1.96 -0.49 9.69
C LEU A 10 -2.55 0.83 9.19
N SER A 11 -1.92 1.98 9.50
CA SER A 11 -2.32 3.27 8.94
C SER A 11 -2.14 3.34 7.42
N THR A 12 -1.03 2.80 6.89
CA THR A 12 -0.83 2.71 5.42
C THR A 12 -1.94 1.87 4.77
N ILE A 13 -2.26 0.72 5.37
CA ILE A 13 -3.35 -0.16 4.95
C ILE A 13 -4.70 0.59 4.93
N VAL A 14 -5.02 1.32 6.01
CA VAL A 14 -6.27 2.08 6.12
C VAL A 14 -6.33 3.20 5.09
N ILE A 15 -5.22 3.91 4.85
CA ILE A 15 -5.15 4.97 3.84
C ILE A 15 -5.37 4.39 2.43
N VAL A 16 -4.70 3.29 2.09
CA VAL A 16 -4.88 2.63 0.79
C VAL A 16 -6.32 2.12 0.62
N GLY A 17 -6.90 1.53 1.67
CA GLY A 17 -8.30 1.10 1.68
C GLY A 17 -9.30 2.26 1.59
N PHE A 18 -9.02 3.38 2.25
CA PHE A 18 -9.85 4.58 2.16
C PHE A 18 -9.79 5.18 0.77
N ILE A 19 -8.59 5.36 0.21
CA ILE A 19 -8.41 5.88 -1.15
C ILE A 19 -9.06 4.95 -2.16
N SER A 20 -8.93 3.63 -2.02
CA SER A 20 -9.54 2.65 -2.93
C SER A 20 -11.07 2.63 -2.91
N VAL A 21 -11.71 3.15 -1.86
CA VAL A 21 -13.17 3.26 -1.78
C VAL A 21 -13.65 4.69 -2.12
N PHE A 22 -12.96 5.72 -1.65
CA PHE A 22 -13.42 7.12 -1.70
C PHE A 22 -12.91 7.96 -2.87
N TRP A 23 -11.74 7.66 -3.45
CA TRP A 23 -11.22 8.38 -4.64
C TRP A 23 -12.12 8.17 -5.89
N ILE A 24 -13.17 7.39 -5.71
CA ILE A 24 -13.78 6.48 -6.67
C ILE A 24 -15.29 6.70 -6.74
N GLY A 25 -15.83 7.63 -5.95
CA GLY A 25 -17.20 8.11 -6.11
C GLY A 25 -17.40 9.06 -7.29
N SER A 26 -16.37 9.41 -8.07
CA SER A 26 -16.56 10.31 -9.21
C SER A 26 -17.19 9.57 -10.39
N TYR A 27 -18.32 10.11 -10.86
CA TYR A 27 -19.13 9.55 -11.95
C TYR A 27 -18.31 9.31 -13.24
N GLU A 28 -17.32 10.17 -13.50
CA GLU A 28 -16.43 10.09 -14.67
C GLU A 28 -15.53 8.84 -14.68
N GLN A 29 -15.02 8.42 -13.51
CA GLN A 29 -14.20 7.21 -13.44
C GLN A 29 -15.03 5.95 -13.61
N LYS A 30 -16.31 5.97 -13.19
CA LYS A 30 -17.24 4.85 -13.41
C LYS A 30 -17.59 4.68 -14.88
N MET A 31 -17.77 5.77 -15.63
CA MET A 31 -18.01 5.70 -17.08
C MET A 31 -16.82 5.14 -17.85
N LYS A 32 -15.60 5.63 -17.59
CA LYS A 32 -14.37 5.07 -18.19
C LYS A 32 -14.17 3.58 -17.91
N LEU A 33 -14.67 3.13 -16.76
CA LEU A 33 -14.55 1.75 -16.32
C LEU A 33 -15.40 0.78 -17.16
N VAL A 34 -16.59 1.20 -17.57
CA VAL A 34 -17.52 0.36 -18.36
C VAL A 34 -16.98 0.16 -19.78
N ASP A 35 -16.33 1.17 -20.33
CA ASP A 35 -15.84 1.15 -21.71
C ASP A 35 -14.47 0.45 -21.87
N GLU A 36 -13.63 0.43 -20.82
CA GLU A 36 -12.26 -0.12 -20.85
C GLU A 36 -11.94 -1.09 -19.69
N LEU A 37 -12.85 -2.03 -19.43
CA LEU A 37 -12.84 -2.95 -18.29
C LEU A 37 -11.48 -3.58 -17.91
N PRO A 38 -10.68 -4.19 -18.82
CA PRO A 38 -9.43 -4.82 -18.41
C PRO A 38 -8.31 -3.81 -18.13
N LEU A 39 -8.22 -2.74 -18.93
CA LEU A 39 -7.17 -1.73 -18.78
C LEU A 39 -7.40 -0.86 -17.54
N SER A 40 -8.64 -0.45 -17.32
CA SER A 40 -9.03 0.37 -16.17
C SER A 40 -8.87 -0.36 -14.84
N PHE A 41 -9.11 -1.69 -14.81
CA PHE A 41 -8.83 -2.54 -13.64
C PHE A 41 -7.33 -2.56 -13.33
N ILE A 42 -6.49 -2.85 -14.32
CA ILE A 42 -5.03 -2.95 -14.15
C ILE A 42 -4.44 -1.61 -13.71
N TYR A 43 -4.81 -0.53 -14.38
CA TYR A 43 -4.29 0.81 -14.08
C TYR A 43 -4.55 1.18 -12.62
N ARG A 44 -5.76 0.88 -12.15
CA ARG A 44 -6.20 1.20 -10.81
C ARG A 44 -5.56 0.33 -9.74
N PHE A 45 -5.46 -0.97 -9.99
CA PHE A 45 -4.71 -1.87 -9.11
C PHE A 45 -3.26 -1.38 -8.96
N LEU A 46 -2.64 -0.94 -10.05
CA LEU A 46 -1.28 -0.40 -10.05
C LEU A 46 -1.18 0.93 -9.29
N GLU A 47 -2.10 1.87 -9.48
CA GLU A 47 -2.12 3.14 -8.74
C GLU A 47 -2.23 2.92 -7.23
N LEU A 48 -3.20 2.11 -6.79
CA LEU A 48 -3.41 1.80 -5.38
C LEU A 48 -2.21 1.05 -4.77
N SER A 49 -1.64 0.12 -5.52
CA SER A 49 -0.44 -0.61 -5.11
C SER A 49 0.76 0.33 -5.01
N ALA A 50 0.91 1.30 -5.91
CA ALA A 50 1.99 2.27 -5.89
C ALA A 50 1.92 3.17 -4.65
N ILE A 51 0.73 3.68 -4.29
CA ILE A 51 0.52 4.45 -3.06
C ILE A 51 0.93 3.65 -1.83
N GLY A 52 0.49 2.39 -1.74
CA GLY A 52 0.85 1.52 -0.64
C GLY A 52 2.34 1.18 -0.60
N ALA A 53 2.97 0.97 -1.76
CA ALA A 53 4.40 0.74 -1.90
C ALA A 53 5.23 1.94 -1.41
N ILE A 54 4.79 3.17 -1.71
CA ILE A 54 5.41 4.40 -1.20
C ILE A 54 5.37 4.45 0.33
N GLY A 55 4.22 4.14 0.94
CA GLY A 55 4.08 4.08 2.40
C GLY A 55 5.01 3.06 3.05
N ILE A 56 5.13 1.86 2.46
CA ILE A 56 6.06 0.83 2.92
C ILE A 56 7.51 1.25 2.72
N GLY A 57 7.83 1.89 1.59
CA GLY A 57 9.15 2.44 1.30
C GLY A 57 9.59 3.43 2.37
N MET A 58 8.70 4.35 2.77
CA MET A 58 8.95 5.27 3.89
C MET A 58 9.18 4.51 5.21
N LEU A 59 8.36 3.51 5.53
CA LEU A 59 8.52 2.69 6.74
C LEU A 59 9.89 1.98 6.79
N LEU A 60 10.32 1.41 5.66
CA LEU A 60 11.63 0.76 5.53
C LEU A 60 12.77 1.75 5.65
N LEU A 61 12.66 2.94 5.03
CA LEU A 61 13.62 4.04 5.16
C LEU A 61 13.77 4.49 6.61
N PHE A 62 12.67 4.70 7.33
CA PHE A 62 12.71 5.06 8.74
C PHE A 62 13.37 3.97 9.60
N ASN A 63 13.03 2.70 9.38
CA ASN A 63 13.67 1.60 10.13
C ASN A 63 15.17 1.50 9.79
N TYR A 64 15.55 1.66 8.52
CA TYR A 64 16.95 1.69 8.10
C TYR A 64 17.73 2.84 8.75
N LEU A 65 17.16 4.05 8.76
CA LEU A 65 17.78 5.22 9.39
C LEU A 65 17.97 5.01 10.89
N ILE A 66 16.99 4.45 11.59
CA ILE A 66 17.12 4.15 13.02
C ILE A 66 18.19 3.07 13.25
N ASP A 67 18.15 1.97 12.50
CA ASP A 67 19.12 0.88 12.66
C ASP A 67 20.55 1.40 12.38
N LYS A 68 20.74 2.29 11.39
CA LYS A 68 22.04 2.89 11.05
C LYS A 68 22.51 3.97 12.04
N LEU A 69 21.63 4.89 12.45
CA LEU A 69 22.00 6.05 13.27
C LEU A 69 22.08 5.72 14.77
N ILE A 70 21.17 4.87 15.26
CA ILE A 70 21.04 4.57 16.70
C ILE A 70 21.73 3.25 17.04
N LEU A 71 21.44 2.18 16.30
CA LEU A 71 21.95 0.85 16.62
C LEU A 71 23.33 0.56 16.03
N LYS A 72 23.76 1.35 15.03
CA LYS A 72 25.04 1.22 14.29
C LYS A 72 25.25 -0.15 13.63
N ASP A 73 24.23 -0.99 13.62
CA ASP A 73 24.21 -2.31 12.99
C ASP A 73 22.90 -2.47 12.21
N VAL A 74 23.02 -2.69 10.90
CA VAL A 74 21.88 -2.73 9.99
C VAL A 74 21.48 -4.18 9.77
N ASN A 75 20.37 -4.59 10.38
CA ASN A 75 19.81 -5.92 10.18
C ASN A 75 18.95 -5.98 8.91
N VAL A 76 19.59 -6.25 7.78
CA VAL A 76 18.92 -6.36 6.47
C VAL A 76 17.82 -7.42 6.46
N SER A 77 18.02 -8.58 7.12
CA SER A 77 17.02 -9.65 7.19
C SER A 77 15.72 -9.19 7.85
N LYS A 78 15.82 -8.37 8.90
CA LYS A 78 14.66 -7.79 9.60
C LYS A 78 13.91 -6.79 8.72
N LEU A 79 14.62 -5.96 7.95
CA LEU A 79 14.00 -5.02 7.00
C LEU A 79 13.25 -5.74 5.89
N ILE A 80 13.84 -6.79 5.31
CA ILE A 80 13.18 -7.61 4.27
C ILE A 80 11.90 -8.24 4.81
N LYS A 81 11.96 -8.86 6.01
CA LYS A 81 10.79 -9.47 6.65
C LYS A 81 9.69 -8.44 6.92
N LEU A 82 10.06 -7.24 7.36
CA LEU A 82 9.12 -6.14 7.58
C LEU A 82 8.47 -5.68 6.27
N GLY A 83 9.26 -5.55 5.21
CA GLY A 83 8.80 -5.19 3.87
C GLY A 83 7.76 -6.18 3.36
N ILE A 84 8.10 -7.47 3.31
CA ILE A 84 7.19 -8.52 2.85
C ILE A 84 5.90 -8.55 3.68
N ARG A 85 6.03 -8.51 5.01
CA ARG A 85 4.87 -8.54 5.92
C ARG A 85 3.94 -7.34 5.75
N SER A 86 4.47 -6.18 5.35
CA SER A 86 3.68 -4.97 5.12
C SER A 86 3.12 -4.92 3.69
N PHE A 87 3.84 -5.48 2.73
CA PHE A 87 3.48 -5.46 1.30
C PHE A 87 2.33 -6.40 0.95
N VAL A 88 2.33 -7.62 1.52
CA VAL A 88 1.27 -8.60 1.27
C VAL A 88 -0.14 -8.06 1.59
N PRO A 89 -0.40 -7.47 2.76
CA PRO A 89 -1.71 -6.87 3.07
C PRO A 89 -2.06 -5.70 2.15
N VAL A 90 -1.09 -4.86 1.79
CA VAL A 90 -1.30 -3.71 0.91
C VAL A 90 -1.76 -4.17 -0.46
N VAL A 91 -1.10 -5.18 -1.05
CA VAL A 91 -1.49 -5.74 -2.35
C VAL A 91 -2.88 -6.37 -2.28
N LEU A 92 -3.18 -7.12 -1.21
CA LEU A 92 -4.50 -7.73 -1.03
C LEU A 92 -5.60 -6.68 -0.93
N ILE A 93 -5.36 -5.57 -0.21
CA ILE A 93 -6.34 -4.50 -0.02
C ILE A 93 -6.49 -3.65 -1.29
N ALA A 94 -5.40 -3.42 -2.03
CA ALA A 94 -5.47 -2.79 -3.33
C ALA A 94 -6.29 -3.64 -4.31
N LEU A 95 -6.09 -4.97 -4.31
CA LEU A 95 -6.87 -5.89 -5.13
C LEU A 95 -8.35 -5.91 -4.72
N LEU A 96 -8.64 -6.06 -3.43
CA LEU A 96 -10.02 -6.06 -2.92
C LEU A 96 -10.73 -4.73 -3.17
N GLY A 97 -10.05 -3.60 -2.95
CA GLY A 97 -10.59 -2.28 -3.24
C GLY A 97 -10.83 -2.06 -4.74
N THR A 98 -10.01 -2.68 -5.59
CA THR A 98 -10.25 -2.69 -7.03
C THR A 98 -11.48 -3.56 -7.34
N ILE A 99 -11.56 -4.80 -6.84
CA ILE A 99 -12.71 -5.70 -7.10
C ILE A 99 -14.04 -5.11 -6.61
N LEU A 100 -14.08 -4.60 -5.37
CA LEU A 100 -15.28 -4.00 -4.77
C LEU A 100 -15.80 -2.79 -5.54
N PHE A 101 -15.00 -2.20 -6.42
CA PHE A 101 -15.49 -1.15 -7.29
C PHE A 101 -16.24 -1.64 -8.51
N PHE A 102 -15.85 -2.81 -9.04
CA PHE A 102 -16.47 -3.39 -10.23
C PHE A 102 -17.71 -4.23 -9.88
N LEU A 103 -17.96 -4.46 -8.59
CA LEU A 103 -19.10 -5.20 -8.04
C LEU A 103 -20.21 -4.23 -7.64
#